data_AF-A0A8T5F9Y6-F1
#
_entry.id   AF-A0A8T5F9Y6-F1
#
_cell.length_a   1.000
_cell.length_b   1.000
_cell.length_c   1.000
_cell.angle_alpha   90.00
_cell.angle_beta   90.00
_cell.angle_gamma   90.00
#
_symmetry.space_group_name_H-M   'P 1'
#
loop_
_entity.id
_entity.type
_entity.pdbx_description
1 polymer ?
#
loop_
_entity_poly.entity_id
_entity_poly.type
_entity_poly.pdbx_seq_one_letter_code
_entity_poly.pdbx_strand_id
1 'polypeptide(L)'
;LLIWKNWDREDANINEMIEWIGRTYRKFIGADIIQGDKVVPNPNQIHISIDDEEISAFDPTYAIKTKYNSETAQLMPPITITEEIHSFDSPKDKKHGASEITITLSLLPESWRPKSKVGASDENKKRKVNTNEGISILRNGREVFYGHIPYFNLNDKKSGRGFIVIDRYWGCEISFNAELDHWFSVKNIKVGARPLPELRQKIEDASKSTIYEFRKEIRRVWAKLDAEKNAKTEGTISGTDDAEHILMKNNPITTPVEEEEINQVILDSGEKREPVIEELKIKMGKQPYSFVKSDLIDKRGNFMDLKSRGETSLITLNMNHAFFQKFFDIITNLKLNPKDDKLEESSKQIETIFYLLMGSFAKAQREFNPDQTQTAQDFIEKLMRNWTYELERNADSISKDD
;
A
#
# COMPACT_ATOMS: atom_id res chain seq x y z
N LEU A 1 -21.36 20.54 33.68
CA LEU A 1 -22.08 19.51 32.89
C LEU A 1 -23.00 20.22 31.92
N LEU A 2 -22.74 20.12 30.61
CA LEU A 2 -23.61 20.64 29.55
C LEU A 2 -24.37 19.43 28.97
N ILE A 3 -25.70 19.45 29.00
CA ILE A 3 -26.54 18.33 28.54
C ILE A 3 -27.43 18.84 27.41
N TRP A 4 -27.32 18.25 26.22
CA TRP A 4 -28.21 18.52 25.09
C TRP A 4 -29.22 17.37 24.98
N LYS A 5 -30.51 17.67 25.18
CA LYS A 5 -31.62 16.70 25.13
C LYS A 5 -32.63 17.13 24.05
N ASN A 6 -33.39 16.16 23.51
CA ASN A 6 -34.48 16.37 22.55
C ASN A 6 -34.02 16.98 21.22
N TRP A 7 -33.19 16.26 20.46
CA TRP A 7 -32.72 16.71 19.15
C TRP A 7 -33.82 16.49 18.11
N ASP A 8 -34.23 17.55 17.41
CA ASP A 8 -35.38 17.51 16.49
C ASP A 8 -35.11 16.73 15.19
N ARG A 9 -33.85 16.55 14.80
CA ARG A 9 -33.41 15.80 13.62
C ARG A 9 -32.11 15.05 13.87
N GLU A 10 -32.10 13.79 13.45
CA GLU A 10 -30.91 12.94 13.39
C GLU A 10 -30.54 12.74 11.91
N ASP A 11 -30.06 13.81 11.27
CA ASP A 11 -29.70 13.78 9.84
C ASP A 11 -28.31 13.13 9.61
N ALA A 12 -27.58 12.75 10.67
CA ALA A 12 -26.22 12.22 10.62
C ALA A 12 -26.09 10.90 11.39
N ASN A 13 -25.27 9.98 10.87
CA ASN A 13 -24.93 8.73 11.55
C ASN A 13 -24.22 9.05 12.88
N ILE A 14 -24.78 8.62 14.02
CA ILE A 14 -24.21 8.86 15.37
C ILE A 14 -22.73 8.46 15.43
N ASN A 15 -22.32 7.37 14.78
CA ASN A 15 -20.93 6.94 14.78
C ASN A 15 -20.00 7.96 14.08
N GLU A 16 -20.44 8.54 12.97
CA GLU A 16 -19.68 9.58 12.26
C GLU A 16 -19.58 10.85 13.11
N MET A 17 -20.64 11.19 13.84
CA MET A 17 -20.64 12.31 14.78
C MET A 17 -19.66 12.07 15.94
N ILE A 18 -19.67 10.88 16.57
CA ILE A 18 -18.73 10.49 17.62
C ILE A 18 -17.29 10.59 17.12
N GLU A 19 -17.02 10.08 15.92
CA GLU A 19 -15.69 10.16 15.29
C GLU A 19 -15.27 11.61 15.01
N TRP A 20 -16.20 12.43 14.51
CA TRP A 20 -15.96 13.84 14.24
C TRP A 20 -15.68 14.62 15.53
N ILE A 21 -16.45 14.43 16.61
CA ILE A 21 -16.21 15.06 17.91
C ILE A 21 -14.85 14.59 18.46
N GLY A 22 -14.62 13.28 18.43
CA GLY A 22 -13.41 12.63 18.89
C GLY A 22 -12.15 13.19 18.26
N ARG A 23 -12.17 13.45 16.94
CA ARG A 23 -11.05 14.06 16.22
C ARG A 23 -10.97 15.56 16.42
N THR A 24 -12.11 16.25 16.35
CA THR A 24 -12.18 17.72 16.36
C THR A 24 -11.71 18.33 17.67
N TYR A 25 -12.11 17.70 18.78
CA TYR A 25 -11.83 18.17 20.14
C TYR A 25 -10.76 17.32 20.84
N ARG A 26 -9.97 16.54 20.10
CA ARG A 26 -8.96 15.62 20.64
C ARG A 26 -7.99 16.25 21.64
N LYS A 27 -7.59 17.52 21.45
CA LYS A 27 -6.69 18.24 22.36
C LYS A 27 -7.35 18.64 23.69
N PHE A 28 -8.68 18.60 23.75
CA PHE A 28 -9.45 18.93 24.95
C PHE A 28 -9.92 17.67 25.68
N ILE A 29 -10.24 16.60 24.95
CA ILE A 29 -10.81 15.38 25.55
C ILE A 29 -9.79 14.25 25.74
N GLY A 30 -8.67 14.30 25.03
CA GLY A 30 -7.59 13.32 25.17
C GLY A 30 -6.97 13.37 26.56
N ALA A 31 -6.64 12.19 27.11
CA ALA A 31 -5.92 12.06 28.37
C ALA A 31 -4.49 12.63 28.26
N ASP A 32 -3.89 12.53 27.08
CA ASP A 32 -2.59 13.09 26.74
C ASP A 32 -2.69 14.03 25.54
N ILE A 33 -1.77 14.99 25.46
CA ILE A 33 -1.62 15.94 24.36
C ILE A 33 -0.15 16.04 23.92
N ILE A 34 0.04 16.45 22.66
CA ILE A 34 1.37 16.76 22.13
C ILE A 34 1.70 18.21 22.49
N GLN A 35 2.82 18.41 23.19
CA GLN A 35 3.40 19.71 23.49
C GLN A 35 4.87 19.71 23.07
N GLY A 36 5.19 20.47 22.02
CA GLY A 36 6.51 20.43 21.40
C GLY A 36 6.76 19.06 20.75
N ASP A 37 7.84 18.41 21.15
CA ASP A 37 8.25 17.07 20.70
C ASP A 37 7.87 15.95 21.68
N LYS A 38 7.01 16.23 22.67
CA LYS A 38 6.64 15.30 23.74
C LYS A 38 5.15 15.13 23.88
N VAL A 39 4.77 13.93 24.35
CA VAL A 39 3.44 13.61 24.82
C VAL A 39 3.40 13.86 26.33
N VAL A 40 2.45 14.68 26.78
CA VAL A 40 2.26 15.05 28.18
C VAL A 40 0.80 14.84 28.59
N PRO A 41 0.51 14.55 29.88
CA PRO A 41 -0.86 14.50 30.37
C PRO A 41 -1.60 15.81 30.11
N ASN A 42 -2.86 15.74 29.71
CA ASN A 42 -3.68 16.90 29.45
C ASN A 42 -4.13 17.56 30.77
N PRO A 43 -3.64 18.78 31.10
CA PRO A 43 -3.98 19.42 32.36
C PRO A 43 -5.43 19.91 32.41
N ASN A 44 -6.08 20.07 31.25
CA ASN A 44 -7.42 20.65 31.12
C ASN A 44 -8.37 19.67 30.42
N GLN A 45 -8.27 18.37 30.73
CA GLN A 45 -9.11 17.35 30.11
C GLN A 45 -10.60 17.61 30.38
N ILE A 46 -11.40 17.52 29.32
CA ILE A 46 -12.86 17.63 29.35
C ILE A 46 -13.45 16.29 28.93
N HIS A 47 -14.50 15.85 29.63
CA HIS A 47 -15.23 14.63 29.28
C HIS A 47 -16.49 14.98 28.48
N ILE A 48 -16.69 14.29 27.35
CA ILE A 48 -17.89 14.40 26.51
C ILE A 48 -18.48 13.00 26.38
N SER A 49 -19.77 12.85 26.64
CA SER A 49 -20.50 11.59 26.47
C SER A 49 -21.74 11.75 25.58
N ILE A 50 -22.09 10.69 24.86
CA ILE A 50 -23.35 10.53 24.13
C ILE A 50 -23.96 9.21 24.61
N ASP A 51 -25.23 9.23 25.03
CA ASP A 51 -25.93 8.06 25.59
C ASP A 51 -25.13 7.33 26.68
N ASP A 52 -24.52 8.12 27.57
CA ASP A 52 -23.65 7.67 28.67
C ASP A 52 -22.33 6.99 28.24
N GLU A 53 -22.05 6.89 26.94
CA GLU A 53 -20.75 6.45 26.42
C GLU A 53 -19.79 7.64 26.24
N GLU A 54 -18.61 7.57 26.86
CA GLU A 54 -17.58 8.59 26.75
C GLU A 54 -16.88 8.56 25.37
N ILE A 55 -16.76 9.73 24.75
CA ILE A 55 -16.11 9.89 23.45
C ILE A 55 -14.59 9.87 23.62
N SER A 56 -13.94 8.85 23.07
CA SER A 56 -12.47 8.81 22.97
C SER A 56 -11.95 9.82 21.96
N ALA A 57 -10.84 10.49 22.30
CA ALA A 57 -10.05 11.26 21.35
C ALA A 57 -9.60 10.39 20.16
N PHE A 58 -9.54 11.00 18.98
CA PHE A 58 -8.92 10.43 17.78
C PHE A 58 -7.82 11.36 17.29
N ASP A 59 -6.57 10.92 17.40
CA ASP A 59 -5.40 11.67 16.95
C ASP A 59 -4.89 11.17 15.60
N PRO A 60 -4.97 11.99 14.52
CA PRO A 60 -4.49 11.60 13.19
C PRO A 60 -2.95 11.49 13.11
N THR A 61 -2.23 11.95 14.14
CA THR A 61 -0.78 11.68 14.26
C THR A 61 -0.47 10.36 14.94
N TYR A 62 -1.45 9.72 15.59
CA TYR A 62 -1.29 8.50 16.38
C TYR A 62 -0.16 8.57 17.42
N ALA A 63 0.29 9.77 17.79
CA ALA A 63 1.38 9.96 18.73
C ALA A 63 0.89 9.82 20.17
N ILE A 64 -0.39 10.12 20.43
CA ILE A 64 -1.03 9.86 21.72
C ILE A 64 -1.70 8.49 21.75
N LYS A 65 -1.79 7.89 22.94
CA LYS A 65 -2.50 6.62 23.14
C LYS A 65 -4.01 6.86 23.21
N THR A 66 -4.77 6.15 22.38
CA THR A 66 -6.24 6.21 22.31
C THR A 66 -6.80 4.80 22.16
N LYS A 67 -8.14 4.65 22.13
CA LYS A 67 -8.76 3.35 21.81
C LYS A 67 -8.43 2.84 20.40
N TYR A 68 -8.00 3.73 19.50
CA TYR A 68 -7.71 3.40 18.11
C TYR A 68 -6.30 2.85 17.90
N ASN A 69 -5.42 2.85 18.90
CA ASN A 69 -4.04 2.44 18.72
C ASN A 69 -3.46 1.62 19.87
N SER A 70 -2.91 0.45 19.51
CA SER A 70 -2.14 -0.41 20.40
C SER A 70 -0.70 0.06 20.61
N GLU A 71 -0.18 0.85 19.67
CA GLU A 71 1.19 1.37 19.61
C GLU A 71 1.13 2.85 19.22
N THR A 72 2.12 3.64 19.62
CA THR A 72 2.21 5.07 19.30
C THR A 72 3.15 5.31 18.13
N ALA A 73 2.79 6.26 17.26
CA ALA A 73 3.65 6.71 16.17
C ALA A 73 4.93 7.39 16.69
N GLN A 74 5.97 7.37 15.87
CA GLN A 74 7.20 8.09 16.13
C GLN A 74 6.99 9.58 15.82
N LEU A 75 7.01 10.42 16.86
CA LEU A 75 6.87 11.87 16.74
C LEU A 75 8.20 12.52 16.30
N MET A 76 8.11 13.45 15.34
CA MET A 76 9.26 14.26 14.91
C MET A 76 9.32 15.59 15.66
N PRO A 77 10.52 16.19 15.78
CA PRO A 77 10.63 17.56 16.26
C PRO A 77 9.69 18.49 15.49
N PRO A 78 8.91 19.34 16.18
CA PRO A 78 7.97 20.23 15.53
C PRO A 78 8.72 21.27 14.69
N ILE A 79 8.12 21.64 13.57
CA ILE A 79 8.64 22.70 12.71
C ILE A 79 7.80 23.95 12.96
N THR A 80 8.46 25.06 13.30
CA THR A 80 7.79 26.35 13.54
C THR A 80 7.99 27.29 12.36
N ILE A 81 6.90 27.86 11.87
CA ILE A 81 6.89 28.96 10.90
C ILE A 81 6.30 30.18 11.60
N THR A 82 6.89 31.35 11.38
CA THR A 82 6.41 32.61 11.96
C THR A 82 5.85 33.48 10.84
N GLU A 83 4.62 33.96 10.99
CA GLU A 83 3.97 34.86 10.04
C GLU A 83 3.50 36.14 10.72
N GLU A 84 3.54 37.23 9.96
CA GLU A 84 3.00 38.50 10.41
C GLU A 84 1.47 38.45 10.45
N ILE A 85 0.90 39.04 11.50
CA ILE A 85 -0.55 39.13 11.66
C ILE A 85 -1.10 40.09 10.60
N HIS A 86 -2.00 39.60 9.74
CA HIS A 86 -2.57 40.40 8.67
C HIS A 86 -3.41 41.56 9.23
N SER A 87 -3.36 42.72 8.55
CA SER A 87 -4.04 43.94 9.00
C SER A 87 -5.56 43.80 9.09
N PHE A 88 -6.16 42.87 8.35
CA PHE A 88 -7.59 42.55 8.37
C PHE A 88 -8.04 41.80 9.63
N ASP A 89 -7.16 40.99 10.23
CA ASP A 89 -7.48 40.18 11.42
C ASP A 89 -7.23 40.95 12.73
N SER A 90 -6.63 42.14 12.64
CA SER A 90 -6.28 42.96 13.78
C SER A 90 -7.35 44.03 14.09
N PRO A 91 -7.65 44.30 15.36
CA PRO A 91 -8.30 45.56 15.74
C PRO A 91 -7.45 46.74 15.24
N LYS A 92 -8.10 47.78 14.70
CA LYS A 92 -7.47 48.90 13.97
C LYS A 92 -6.36 49.67 14.73
N ASP A 93 -6.16 49.42 16.02
CA ASP A 93 -5.37 50.26 16.93
C ASP A 93 -4.16 49.57 17.60
N LYS A 94 -3.66 48.41 17.12
CA LYS A 94 -2.46 47.75 17.69
C LYS A 94 -1.34 47.55 16.67
N LYS A 95 -0.09 47.75 17.11
CA LYS A 95 1.13 47.42 16.35
C LYS A 95 1.15 45.93 16.01
N HIS A 96 1.49 45.63 14.76
CA HIS A 96 1.53 44.29 14.20
C HIS A 96 2.57 43.42 14.91
N GLY A 97 2.12 42.29 15.45
CA GLY A 97 2.99 41.22 15.93
C GLY A 97 3.13 40.13 14.87
N ALA A 98 3.93 39.11 15.21
CA ALA A 98 3.95 37.85 14.48
C ALA A 98 3.41 36.74 15.37
N SER A 99 2.75 35.75 14.77
CA SER A 99 2.29 34.55 15.47
C SER A 99 2.92 33.31 14.84
N GLU A 100 3.07 32.27 15.65
CA GLU A 100 3.66 31.01 15.23
C GLU A 100 2.61 30.05 14.66
N ILE A 101 3.06 29.25 13.70
CA ILE A 101 2.39 28.09 13.12
C ILE A 101 3.29 26.90 13.41
N THR A 102 2.74 25.88 14.05
CA THR A 102 3.48 24.66 14.41
C THR A 102 3.04 23.51 13.52
N ILE A 103 4.00 22.89 12.83
CA ILE A 103 3.79 21.68 12.03
C ILE A 103 4.35 20.49 12.80
N THR A 104 3.49 19.53 13.10
CA THR A 104 3.82 18.30 13.81
C THR A 104 3.70 17.13 12.85
N LEU A 105 4.77 16.34 12.75
CA LEU A 105 4.86 15.18 11.86
C LEU A 105 5.11 13.91 12.66
N SER A 106 4.57 12.80 12.18
CA SER A 106 4.67 11.50 12.84
C SER A 106 4.72 10.36 11.83
N LEU A 107 5.48 9.31 12.15
CA LEU A 107 5.55 8.08 11.35
C LEU A 107 4.86 6.94 12.10
N LEU A 108 3.88 6.29 11.47
CA LEU A 108 3.15 5.19 12.11
C LEU A 108 4.06 3.97 12.30
N PRO A 109 3.76 3.12 13.31
CA PRO A 109 4.55 1.92 13.63
C PRO A 109 4.72 0.98 12.42
N GLU A 110 5.90 0.34 12.32
CA GLU A 110 6.21 -0.63 11.26
C GLU A 110 5.20 -1.78 11.21
N SER A 111 4.74 -2.24 12.38
CA SER A 111 3.76 -3.33 12.54
C SER A 111 2.43 -3.07 11.83
N TRP A 112 2.07 -1.81 11.57
CA TRP A 112 0.81 -1.45 10.90
C TRP A 112 0.97 -1.28 9.39
N ARG A 113 2.21 -1.26 8.91
CA ARG A 113 2.58 -1.06 7.50
C ARG A 113 3.51 -2.16 6.98
N PRO A 114 3.25 -3.46 7.24
CA PRO A 114 4.18 -4.53 6.87
C PRO A 114 4.33 -4.73 5.36
N LYS A 115 3.33 -4.37 4.55
CA LYS A 115 3.40 -4.49 3.09
C LYS A 115 2.45 -3.51 2.42
N SER A 116 2.55 -3.37 1.10
CA SER A 116 1.61 -2.59 0.33
C SER A 116 0.17 -3.14 0.45
N LYS A 117 -0.83 -2.28 0.26
CA LYS A 117 -2.28 -2.58 0.28
C LYS A 117 -2.88 -3.10 1.60
N VAL A 118 -2.13 -3.12 2.72
CA VAL A 118 -2.69 -3.48 4.06
C VAL A 118 -3.46 -2.35 4.74
N GLY A 119 -3.54 -1.18 4.10
CA GLY A 119 -4.24 -0.04 4.68
C GLY A 119 -5.72 -0.31 4.94
N ALA A 120 -6.32 -1.28 4.24
CA ALA A 120 -7.70 -1.71 4.40
C ALA A 120 -7.87 -3.06 5.13
N SER A 121 -6.83 -3.56 5.81
CA SER A 121 -6.96 -4.73 6.69
C SER A 121 -7.95 -4.46 7.82
N ASP A 122 -8.53 -5.50 8.42
CA ASP A 122 -9.51 -5.32 9.48
C ASP A 122 -8.90 -4.64 10.71
N GLU A 123 -7.64 -4.93 11.03
CA GLU A 123 -6.92 -4.23 12.09
C GLU A 123 -6.72 -2.75 11.73
N ASN A 124 -6.29 -2.43 10.51
CA ASN A 124 -6.06 -1.04 10.11
C ASN A 124 -7.36 -0.24 9.93
N LYS A 125 -8.47 -0.88 9.60
CA LYS A 125 -9.81 -0.27 9.64
C LYS A 125 -10.24 0.05 11.07
N LYS A 126 -10.01 -0.86 12.03
CA LYS A 126 -10.27 -0.58 13.47
C LYS A 126 -9.44 0.59 13.97
N ARG A 127 -8.19 0.71 13.50
CA ARG A 127 -7.31 1.83 13.80
C ARG A 127 -7.63 3.12 13.03
N LYS A 128 -8.50 3.08 12.01
CA LYS A 128 -8.82 4.20 11.11
C LYS A 128 -7.65 4.67 10.22
N VAL A 129 -6.65 3.81 10.01
CA VAL A 129 -5.53 4.06 9.10
C VAL A 129 -6.02 4.13 7.64
N ASN A 130 -7.08 3.40 7.29
CA ASN A 130 -7.65 3.44 5.93
C ASN A 130 -8.16 4.82 5.51
N THR A 131 -8.55 5.65 6.47
CA THR A 131 -9.04 7.02 6.28
C THR A 131 -8.01 8.08 6.70
N ASN A 132 -6.78 7.67 7.05
CA ASN A 132 -5.77 8.58 7.57
C ASN A 132 -4.95 9.30 6.47
N GLU A 133 -5.57 9.71 5.37
CA GLU A 133 -4.88 10.34 4.25
C GLU A 133 -5.20 11.84 4.23
N GLY A 134 -4.25 12.67 4.70
CA GLY A 134 -4.42 14.12 4.71
C GLY A 134 -3.66 14.88 5.78
N ILE A 135 -3.97 16.17 5.88
CA ILE A 135 -3.40 17.08 6.88
C ILE A 135 -4.53 17.55 7.80
N SER A 136 -4.27 17.49 9.11
CA SER A 136 -5.13 18.08 10.11
C SER A 136 -4.71 19.53 10.37
N ILE A 137 -5.65 20.46 10.34
CA ILE A 137 -5.40 21.87 10.64
C ILE A 137 -6.20 22.27 11.88
N LEU A 138 -5.52 22.80 12.89
CA LEU A 138 -6.07 23.20 14.18
C LEU A 138 -5.95 24.70 14.34
N ARG A 139 -7.07 25.29 14.78
CA ARG A 139 -7.15 26.69 15.19
C ARG A 139 -7.40 26.72 16.69
N ASN A 140 -6.46 27.26 17.47
CA ASN A 140 -6.52 27.26 18.95
C ASN A 140 -6.82 25.86 19.52
N GLY A 141 -6.19 24.81 19.00
CA GLY A 141 -6.37 23.43 19.49
C GLY A 141 -7.62 22.70 19.01
N ARG A 142 -8.54 23.35 18.27
CA ARG A 142 -9.71 22.70 17.65
C ARG A 142 -9.45 22.43 16.16
N GLU A 143 -9.69 21.21 15.70
CA GLU A 143 -9.60 20.90 14.27
C GLU A 143 -10.66 21.70 13.48
N VAL A 144 -10.21 22.39 12.45
CA VAL A 144 -11.08 23.15 11.53
C VAL A 144 -11.07 22.56 10.11
N PHE A 145 -10.13 21.67 9.83
CA PHE A 145 -10.02 20.96 8.57
C PHE A 145 -9.23 19.66 8.74
N TYR A 146 -9.66 18.62 8.02
CA TYR A 146 -8.90 17.39 7.80
C TYR A 146 -9.07 16.96 6.34
N GLY A 147 -7.97 16.61 5.68
CA GLY A 147 -7.97 16.03 4.34
C GLY A 147 -6.89 16.60 3.43
N HIS A 148 -7.08 16.46 2.13
CA HIS A 148 -6.10 16.89 1.13
C HIS A 148 -6.19 18.40 0.92
N ILE A 149 -5.08 19.11 1.15
CA ILE A 149 -4.98 20.53 0.81
C ILE A 149 -4.83 20.67 -0.72
N PRO A 150 -5.70 21.44 -1.41
CA PRO A 150 -5.59 21.61 -2.86
C PRO A 150 -4.25 22.20 -3.29
N TYR A 151 -3.68 21.59 -4.34
CA TYR A 151 -2.37 21.92 -4.92
C TYR A 151 -1.19 21.84 -3.93
N PHE A 152 -1.33 21.07 -2.84
CA PHE A 152 -0.25 20.80 -1.91
C PHE A 152 0.74 19.81 -2.54
N ASN A 153 1.97 20.25 -2.80
CA ASN A 153 2.92 19.46 -3.58
C ASN A 153 3.93 18.67 -2.71
N LEU A 154 3.54 17.44 -2.38
CA LEU A 154 4.38 16.48 -1.66
C LEU A 154 5.42 15.77 -2.55
N ASN A 155 5.28 15.87 -3.87
CA ASN A 155 6.06 15.08 -4.83
C ASN A 155 7.19 15.91 -5.46
N ASP A 156 8.29 15.24 -5.82
CA ASP A 156 9.26 15.82 -6.75
C ASP A 156 8.52 16.15 -8.06
N LYS A 157 8.95 17.19 -8.79
CA LYS A 157 8.26 17.75 -9.97
C LYS A 157 7.88 16.75 -11.09
N LYS A 158 8.28 15.47 -10.98
CA LYS A 158 8.09 14.39 -11.95
C LYS A 158 7.04 13.34 -11.56
N SER A 159 6.76 13.10 -10.28
CA SER A 159 5.64 12.26 -9.85
C SER A 159 4.41 13.15 -9.61
N GLY A 160 3.20 12.67 -9.88
CA GLY A 160 1.97 13.48 -9.95
C GLY A 160 1.72 14.41 -8.75
N ARG A 161 0.81 15.37 -8.85
CA ARG A 161 0.53 16.28 -7.72
C ARG A 161 -0.27 15.57 -6.62
N GLY A 162 0.20 15.64 -5.37
CA GLY A 162 -0.64 15.39 -4.18
C GLY A 162 -0.30 14.16 -3.34
N PHE A 163 -1.30 13.72 -2.59
CA PHE A 163 -1.25 12.57 -1.69
C PHE A 163 -1.37 11.26 -2.48
N ILE A 164 -0.70 10.22 -2.00
CA ILE A 164 -0.72 8.86 -2.54
C ILE A 164 -0.99 7.86 -1.41
N VAL A 165 -1.37 6.63 -1.74
CA VAL A 165 -1.83 5.61 -0.77
C VAL A 165 -0.87 5.39 0.40
N ILE A 166 0.45 5.51 0.19
CA ILE A 166 1.48 5.38 1.23
C ILE A 166 1.37 6.46 2.32
N ASP A 167 0.71 7.59 2.02
CA ASP A 167 0.61 8.73 2.92
C ASP A 167 -0.31 8.51 4.11
N ARG A 168 -1.10 7.43 4.08
CA ARG A 168 -1.90 7.02 5.25
C ARG A 168 -1.07 6.59 6.46
N TYR A 169 0.21 6.27 6.25
CA TYR A 169 1.12 5.75 7.27
C TYR A 169 2.01 6.81 7.93
N TRP A 170 1.69 8.09 7.71
CA TRP A 170 2.24 9.19 8.50
C TRP A 170 1.13 10.17 8.85
N GLY A 171 1.33 10.98 9.89
CA GLY A 171 0.39 12.01 10.29
C GLY A 171 1.01 13.40 10.20
N CYS A 172 0.22 14.38 9.78
CA CYS A 172 0.60 15.79 9.74
C CYS A 172 -0.48 16.65 10.39
N GLU A 173 -0.08 17.40 11.41
CA GLU A 173 -0.91 18.34 12.14
C GLU A 173 -0.30 19.75 12.02
N ILE A 174 -1.11 20.73 11.62
CA ILE A 174 -0.75 22.15 11.54
C ILE A 174 -1.58 22.91 12.56
N SER A 175 -0.95 23.48 13.57
CA SER A 175 -1.61 24.25 14.61
C SER A 175 -1.27 25.73 14.51
N PHE A 176 -2.27 26.59 14.60
CA PHE A 176 -2.10 28.04 14.57
C PHE A 176 -3.09 28.74 15.52
N ASN A 177 -2.78 29.99 15.87
CA ASN A 177 -3.63 30.83 16.69
C ASN A 177 -4.64 31.63 15.84
N ALA A 178 -5.78 31.98 16.43
CA ALA A 178 -6.85 32.76 15.80
C ALA A 178 -6.41 34.05 15.08
N GLU A 179 -5.26 34.60 15.46
CA GLU A 179 -4.67 35.82 14.88
C GLU A 179 -4.17 35.61 13.44
N LEU A 180 -4.07 34.36 12.96
CA LEU A 180 -3.65 34.01 11.59
C LEU A 180 -4.83 33.47 10.74
N ASP A 181 -6.08 33.81 11.08
CA ASP A 181 -7.27 33.33 10.35
C ASP A 181 -7.24 33.68 8.85
N HIS A 182 -6.74 34.86 8.48
CA HIS A 182 -6.57 35.30 7.10
C HIS A 182 -5.62 34.40 6.32
N TRP A 183 -4.48 34.05 6.93
CA TRP A 183 -3.49 33.16 6.32
C TRP A 183 -4.05 31.77 5.99
N PHE A 184 -5.03 31.30 6.77
CA PHE A 184 -5.72 30.04 6.56
C PHE A 184 -7.09 30.17 5.88
N SER A 185 -7.46 31.36 5.39
CA SER A 185 -8.73 31.63 4.70
C SER A 185 -9.94 31.02 5.41
N VAL A 186 -9.96 31.09 6.75
CA VAL A 186 -10.98 30.43 7.56
C VAL A 186 -12.31 31.13 7.34
N LYS A 187 -13.36 30.39 6.94
CA LYS A 187 -14.71 30.97 6.73
C LYS A 187 -15.26 31.57 8.03
N ASN A 188 -16.23 32.48 7.93
CA ASN A 188 -16.89 33.09 9.10
C ASN A 188 -17.51 32.08 10.09
N ILE A 189 -18.01 30.94 9.59
CA ILE A 189 -18.53 29.83 10.44
C ILE A 189 -17.41 28.98 11.09
N LYS A 190 -16.14 29.30 10.80
CA LYS A 190 -14.92 28.66 11.29
C LYS A 190 -14.84 27.17 10.96
N VAL A 191 -15.27 26.84 9.75
CA VAL A 191 -15.24 25.50 9.14
C VAL A 191 -14.53 25.60 7.80
N GLY A 192 -13.57 24.71 7.58
CA GLY A 192 -12.70 24.74 6.42
C GLY A 192 -11.58 25.77 6.61
N ALA A 193 -10.34 25.28 6.60
CA ALA A 193 -9.13 26.08 6.57
C ALA A 193 -8.33 25.69 5.32
N ARG A 194 -7.86 26.69 4.59
CA ARG A 194 -7.00 26.52 3.43
C ARG A 194 -5.88 27.56 3.50
N PRO A 195 -4.61 27.15 3.60
CA PRO A 195 -3.52 28.11 3.60
C PRO A 195 -3.50 28.88 2.28
N LEU A 196 -3.24 30.19 2.35
CA LEU A 196 -2.98 31.03 1.18
C LEU A 196 -1.78 30.48 0.40
N PRO A 197 -1.66 30.77 -0.92
CA PRO A 197 -0.61 30.17 -1.76
C PRO A 197 0.81 30.33 -1.20
N GLU A 198 1.13 31.49 -0.63
CA GLU A 198 2.45 31.79 -0.06
C GLU A 198 2.73 30.95 1.19
N LEU A 199 1.78 30.93 2.15
CA LEU A 199 1.91 30.09 3.34
C LEU A 199 1.92 28.60 2.98
N ARG A 200 1.12 28.18 2.01
CA ARG A 200 1.11 26.80 1.52
C ARG A 200 2.49 26.40 1.04
N GLN A 201 3.15 27.24 0.23
CA GLN A 201 4.52 26.97 -0.25
C GLN A 201 5.51 26.85 0.90
N LYS A 202 5.43 27.73 1.92
CA LYS A 202 6.29 27.65 3.10
C LYS A 202 6.08 26.36 3.89
N ILE A 203 4.83 25.95 4.08
CA ILE A 203 4.49 24.67 4.74
C ILE A 203 5.02 23.48 3.93
N GLU A 204 4.88 23.51 2.60
CA GLU A 204 5.43 22.49 1.70
C GLU A 204 6.94 22.40 1.85
N ASP A 205 7.65 23.51 1.68
CA ASP A 205 9.12 23.54 1.73
C ASP A 205 9.66 23.07 3.09
N ALA A 206 8.96 23.43 4.17
CA ALA A 206 9.31 23.03 5.53
C ALA A 206 9.10 21.53 5.78
N SER A 207 8.00 20.95 5.31
CA SER A 207 7.58 19.58 5.67
C SER A 207 8.03 18.50 4.68
N LYS A 208 8.28 18.87 3.41
CA LYS A 208 8.47 17.92 2.31
C LYS A 208 9.67 16.99 2.50
N SER A 209 10.78 17.48 3.06
CA SER A 209 11.96 16.64 3.31
C SER A 209 11.66 15.52 4.29
N THR A 210 10.97 15.81 5.38
CA THR A 210 10.59 14.81 6.39
C THR A 210 9.60 13.80 5.81
N ILE A 211 8.60 14.26 5.06
CA ILE A 211 7.60 13.40 4.42
C ILE A 211 8.27 12.49 3.37
N TYR A 212 9.27 13.00 2.64
CA TYR A 212 10.06 12.20 1.70
C TYR A 212 10.79 11.06 2.41
N GLU A 213 11.45 11.34 3.55
CA GLU A 213 12.13 10.30 4.33
C GLU A 213 11.15 9.29 4.93
N PHE A 214 9.96 9.71 5.38
CA PHE A 214 8.90 8.78 5.79
C PHE A 214 8.52 7.80 4.67
N ARG A 215 8.24 8.31 3.47
CA ARG A 215 7.89 7.46 2.32
C ARG A 215 9.00 6.48 1.97
N LYS A 216 10.25 6.95 2.01
CA LYS A 216 11.43 6.10 1.76
C LYS A 216 11.55 5.00 2.82
N GLU A 217 11.35 5.33 4.09
CA GLU A 217 11.38 4.36 5.18
C GLU A 217 10.26 3.33 5.08
N ILE A 218 9.06 3.75 4.72
CA ILE A 218 7.92 2.84 4.49
C ILE A 218 8.22 1.86 3.36
N ARG A 219 8.72 2.37 2.21
CA ARG A 219 9.12 1.52 1.09
C ARG A 219 10.27 0.58 1.45
N ARG A 220 11.23 1.03 2.26
CA ARG A 220 12.33 0.20 2.75
C ARG A 220 11.82 -0.99 3.56
N VAL A 221 10.85 -0.77 4.45
CA VAL A 221 10.23 -1.85 5.23
C VAL A 221 9.51 -2.85 4.33
N TRP A 222 8.76 -2.38 3.33
CA TRP A 222 8.10 -3.27 2.36
C TRP A 222 9.12 -4.08 1.57
N ALA A 223 10.13 -3.43 1.00
CA ALA A 223 11.18 -4.10 0.24
C ALA A 223 11.95 -5.11 1.09
N LYS A 224 12.24 -4.78 2.36
CA LYS A 224 12.90 -5.70 3.30
C LYS A 224 12.02 -6.91 3.59
N LEU A 225 10.73 -6.73 3.85
CA LEU A 225 9.83 -7.84 4.14
C LEU A 225 9.54 -8.69 2.90
N ASP A 226 9.45 -8.09 1.72
CA ASP A 226 9.36 -8.82 0.47
C ASP A 226 10.65 -9.61 0.21
N ALA A 227 11.82 -9.02 0.44
CA ALA A 227 13.11 -9.70 0.33
C ALA A 227 13.26 -10.82 1.38
N GLU A 228 12.85 -10.61 2.63
CA GLU A 228 12.87 -11.63 3.69
C GLU A 228 11.86 -12.74 3.42
N LYS A 229 10.69 -12.42 2.87
CA LYS A 229 9.73 -13.43 2.41
C LYS A 229 10.37 -14.24 1.29
N ASN A 230 10.92 -13.57 0.27
CA ASN A 230 11.60 -14.21 -0.87
C ASN A 230 12.87 -14.98 -0.46
N ALA A 231 13.55 -14.60 0.63
CA ALA A 231 14.72 -15.29 1.15
C ALA A 231 14.38 -16.42 2.12
N LYS A 232 13.27 -16.33 2.87
CA LYS A 232 12.76 -17.42 3.73
C LYS A 232 11.96 -18.45 2.96
N THR A 233 11.53 -18.13 1.75
CA THR A 233 11.09 -19.12 0.76
C THR A 233 12.23 -19.34 -0.23
N GLU A 234 13.24 -20.10 0.21
CA GLU A 234 14.00 -20.95 -0.72
C GLU A 234 12.92 -21.72 -1.47
N GLY A 235 12.65 -21.33 -2.72
CA GLY A 235 11.53 -21.85 -3.51
C GLY A 235 10.25 -21.04 -3.35
N THR A 236 9.93 -20.19 -4.32
CA THR A 236 8.73 -19.36 -4.29
C THR A 236 7.78 -19.69 -5.43
N ILE A 237 6.48 -19.69 -5.12
CA ILE A 237 5.38 -19.71 -6.09
C ILE A 237 4.78 -18.29 -6.26
N SER A 238 5.41 -17.28 -5.65
CA SER A 238 4.93 -15.90 -5.64
C SER A 238 5.32 -15.11 -6.89
N GLY A 239 4.43 -14.21 -7.32
CA GLY A 239 4.62 -13.33 -8.47
C GLY A 239 4.10 -13.90 -9.79
N THR A 240 3.50 -15.10 -9.77
CA THR A 240 2.94 -15.76 -10.96
C THR A 240 1.41 -15.69 -11.03
N ASP A 241 0.74 -15.23 -9.96
CA ASP A 241 -0.72 -15.31 -9.81
C ASP A 241 -1.49 -14.66 -10.97
N ASP A 242 -1.05 -13.48 -11.45
CA ASP A 242 -1.70 -12.80 -12.58
C ASP A 242 -1.61 -13.64 -13.87
N ALA A 243 -0.45 -14.23 -14.13
CA ALA A 243 -0.23 -15.08 -15.31
C ALA A 243 -0.97 -16.42 -15.19
N GLU A 244 -0.92 -17.06 -14.01
CA GLU A 244 -1.66 -18.29 -13.71
C GLU A 244 -3.18 -18.09 -13.86
N HIS A 245 -3.70 -16.94 -13.40
CA HIS A 245 -5.11 -16.58 -13.57
C HIS A 245 -5.50 -16.43 -15.05
N ILE A 246 -4.70 -15.72 -15.84
CA ILE A 246 -4.93 -15.57 -17.30
C ILE A 246 -4.89 -16.95 -17.98
N LEU A 247 -3.89 -17.77 -17.66
CA LEU A 247 -3.75 -19.12 -18.20
C LEU A 247 -4.94 -20.01 -17.82
N MET A 248 -5.42 -19.94 -16.58
CA MET A 248 -6.60 -20.66 -16.10
C MET A 248 -7.88 -20.23 -16.81
N LYS A 249 -8.09 -18.93 -16.97
CA LYS A 249 -9.26 -18.37 -17.67
C LYS A 249 -9.34 -18.87 -19.12
N ASN A 250 -8.20 -18.95 -19.79
CA ASN A 250 -8.14 -19.39 -21.18
C ASN A 250 -8.08 -20.92 -21.31
N ASN A 251 -7.59 -21.64 -20.30
CA ASN A 251 -7.42 -23.10 -20.37
C ASN A 251 -7.97 -23.78 -19.12
N PRO A 252 -9.28 -23.65 -18.81
CA PRO A 252 -9.84 -24.21 -17.58
C PRO A 252 -9.68 -25.72 -17.54
N ILE A 253 -9.48 -26.27 -16.34
CA ILE A 253 -9.51 -27.72 -16.12
C ILE A 253 -10.94 -28.21 -16.41
N THR A 254 -11.06 -29.24 -17.23
CA THR A 254 -12.34 -29.90 -17.58
C THR A 254 -12.54 -31.21 -16.83
N THR A 255 -11.45 -31.84 -16.37
CA THR A 255 -11.44 -33.11 -15.65
C THR A 255 -10.67 -32.95 -14.34
N PRO A 256 -11.24 -33.34 -13.18
CA PRO A 256 -10.50 -33.33 -11.92
C PRO A 256 -9.26 -34.21 -12.03
N VAL A 257 -8.11 -33.63 -11.71
CA VAL A 257 -6.84 -34.38 -11.66
C VAL A 257 -6.74 -35.05 -10.28
N GLU A 258 -6.44 -36.34 -10.27
CA GLU A 258 -6.31 -37.11 -9.03
C GLU A 258 -5.12 -36.62 -8.20
N GLU A 259 -5.22 -36.72 -6.87
CA GLU A 259 -4.19 -36.22 -5.97
C GLU A 259 -2.86 -36.98 -6.17
N GLU A 260 -2.93 -38.28 -6.47
CA GLU A 260 -1.80 -39.12 -6.84
C GLU A 260 -1.05 -38.58 -8.07
N GLU A 261 -1.76 -38.10 -9.08
CA GLU A 261 -1.13 -37.51 -10.28
C GLU A 261 -0.40 -36.21 -9.94
N ILE A 262 -1.02 -35.34 -9.13
CA ILE A 262 -0.40 -34.10 -8.65
C ILE A 262 0.86 -34.42 -7.84
N ASN A 263 0.78 -35.37 -6.91
CA ASN A 263 1.91 -35.81 -6.11
C ASN A 263 3.06 -36.32 -6.98
N GLN A 264 2.76 -37.07 -8.04
CA GLN A 264 3.77 -37.57 -8.97
C GLN A 264 4.42 -36.44 -9.78
N VAL A 265 3.65 -35.44 -10.22
CA VAL A 265 4.22 -34.27 -10.93
C VAL A 265 5.19 -33.50 -10.03
N ILE A 266 4.80 -33.27 -8.77
CA ILE A 266 5.64 -32.57 -7.80
C ILE A 266 6.91 -33.38 -7.53
N LEU A 267 6.80 -34.70 -7.34
CA LEU A 267 7.93 -35.60 -7.17
C LEU A 267 8.88 -35.56 -8.39
N ASP A 268 8.33 -35.63 -9.60
CA ASP A 268 9.08 -35.62 -10.86
C ASP A 268 9.79 -34.28 -11.11
N SER A 269 9.32 -33.19 -10.51
CA SER A 269 10.01 -31.88 -10.56
C SER A 269 11.26 -31.82 -9.68
N GLY A 270 11.42 -32.77 -8.75
CA GLY A 270 12.51 -32.79 -7.79
C GLY A 270 12.34 -31.79 -6.64
N GLU A 271 11.15 -31.18 -6.50
CA GLU A 271 10.80 -30.33 -5.37
C GLU A 271 10.74 -31.16 -4.09
N LYS A 272 11.41 -30.68 -3.05
CA LYS A 272 11.58 -31.40 -1.77
C LYS A 272 11.18 -30.56 -0.56
N ARG A 273 10.78 -29.31 -0.77
CA ARG A 273 10.45 -28.39 0.32
C ARG A 273 8.98 -28.50 0.67
N GLU A 274 8.70 -29.03 1.85
CA GLU A 274 7.35 -29.28 2.35
C GLU A 274 6.38 -28.09 2.20
N PRO A 275 6.71 -26.84 2.59
CA PRO A 275 5.77 -25.72 2.45
C PRO A 275 5.43 -25.41 0.98
N VAL A 276 6.40 -25.58 0.07
CA VAL A 276 6.20 -25.38 -1.37
C VAL A 276 5.34 -26.50 -1.95
N ILE A 277 5.60 -27.74 -1.52
CA ILE A 277 4.83 -28.93 -1.92
C ILE A 277 3.35 -28.76 -1.51
N GLU A 278 3.07 -28.35 -0.26
CA GLU A 278 1.69 -28.13 0.21
C GLU A 278 0.97 -27.05 -0.61
N GLU A 279 1.64 -25.94 -0.92
CA GLU A 279 1.06 -24.88 -1.75
C GLU A 279 0.83 -25.33 -3.20
N LEU A 280 1.76 -26.09 -3.78
CA LEU A 280 1.61 -26.68 -5.12
C LEU A 280 0.43 -27.63 -5.21
N LYS A 281 0.21 -28.49 -4.21
CA LYS A 281 -0.96 -29.39 -4.17
C LYS A 281 -2.27 -28.60 -4.24
N ILE A 282 -2.36 -27.52 -3.48
CA ILE A 282 -3.57 -26.67 -3.45
C ILE A 282 -3.76 -25.96 -4.79
N LYS A 283 -2.69 -25.39 -5.36
CA LYS A 283 -2.75 -24.67 -6.64
C LYS A 283 -3.08 -25.61 -7.79
N MET A 284 -2.33 -26.69 -7.96
CA MET A 284 -2.48 -27.63 -9.07
C MET A 284 -3.84 -28.33 -9.08
N GLY A 285 -4.49 -28.51 -7.93
CA GLY A 285 -5.86 -29.03 -7.87
C GLY A 285 -6.93 -28.06 -8.40
N LYS A 286 -6.61 -26.78 -8.58
CA LYS A 286 -7.56 -25.72 -8.96
C LYS A 286 -7.27 -25.09 -10.31
N GLN A 287 -6.03 -25.17 -10.79
CA GLN A 287 -5.59 -24.47 -12.00
C GLN A 287 -4.66 -25.33 -12.86
N PRO A 288 -4.73 -25.17 -14.20
CA PRO A 288 -4.02 -26.02 -15.16
C PRO A 288 -2.49 -25.86 -15.14
N TYR A 289 -2.00 -24.69 -14.73
CA TYR A 289 -0.58 -24.35 -14.77
C TYR A 289 -0.17 -23.75 -13.44
N SER A 290 0.90 -24.28 -12.85
CA SER A 290 1.52 -23.71 -11.66
C SER A 290 3.01 -23.52 -11.91
N PHE A 291 3.55 -22.42 -11.40
CA PHE A 291 4.97 -22.13 -11.49
C PHE A 291 5.64 -22.36 -10.14
N VAL A 292 6.86 -22.88 -10.17
CA VAL A 292 7.72 -22.93 -8.99
C VAL A 292 9.11 -22.42 -9.36
N LYS A 293 9.59 -21.44 -8.60
CA LYS A 293 10.98 -20.99 -8.67
C LYS A 293 11.81 -21.97 -7.86
N SER A 294 12.79 -22.64 -8.47
CA SER A 294 13.62 -23.65 -7.81
C SER A 294 15.10 -23.31 -7.89
N ASP A 295 15.75 -23.32 -6.73
CA ASP A 295 17.20 -23.24 -6.53
C ASP A 295 17.82 -24.63 -6.29
N LEU A 296 17.03 -25.71 -6.40
CA LEU A 296 17.49 -27.09 -6.26
C LEU A 296 18.13 -27.62 -7.55
N ILE A 297 17.91 -26.94 -8.68
CA ILE A 297 18.42 -27.32 -9.99
C ILE A 297 19.85 -26.77 -10.16
N ASP A 298 20.75 -27.59 -10.70
CA ASP A 298 22.13 -27.15 -10.99
C ASP A 298 22.15 -25.96 -11.98
N LYS A 299 23.09 -25.04 -11.80
CA LYS A 299 23.25 -23.85 -12.67
C LYS A 299 23.48 -24.16 -14.15
N ARG A 300 23.95 -25.37 -14.49
CA ARG A 300 24.13 -25.89 -15.86
C ARG A 300 22.93 -26.70 -16.37
N GLY A 301 21.94 -26.94 -15.52
CA GLY A 301 20.68 -27.56 -15.93
C GLY A 301 19.86 -26.67 -16.85
N ASN A 302 18.73 -27.19 -17.32
CA ASN A 302 17.78 -26.41 -18.11
C ASN A 302 17.35 -25.17 -17.32
N PHE A 303 17.12 -24.05 -18.02
CA PHE A 303 16.59 -22.85 -17.36
C PHE A 303 15.14 -23.10 -16.87
N MET A 304 14.39 -23.95 -17.56
CA MET A 304 13.03 -24.32 -17.20
C MET A 304 12.81 -25.80 -17.49
N ASP A 305 12.06 -26.47 -16.61
CA ASP A 305 11.56 -27.83 -16.84
C ASP A 305 10.02 -27.86 -16.75
N LEU A 306 9.39 -28.67 -17.59
CA LEU A 306 7.95 -28.90 -17.62
C LEU A 306 7.64 -30.34 -17.22
N LYS A 307 6.73 -30.50 -16.27
CA LYS A 307 6.15 -31.80 -15.90
C LYS A 307 4.63 -31.71 -15.98
N SER A 308 4.01 -32.63 -16.70
CA SER A 308 2.56 -32.63 -16.93
C SER A 308 1.95 -34.01 -16.64
N ARG A 309 0.79 -34.01 -16.00
CA ARG A 309 -0.10 -35.17 -15.85
C ARG A 309 -1.55 -34.69 -15.99
N GLY A 310 -2.31 -35.40 -16.83
CA GLY A 310 -3.67 -34.99 -17.20
C GLY A 310 -3.70 -33.54 -17.71
N GLU A 311 -4.59 -32.74 -17.13
CA GLU A 311 -4.77 -31.33 -17.46
C GLU A 311 -3.94 -30.37 -16.59
N THR A 312 -3.01 -30.89 -15.79
CA THR A 312 -2.14 -30.07 -14.93
C THR A 312 -0.68 -30.13 -15.37
N SER A 313 -0.02 -28.99 -15.19
CA SER A 313 1.38 -28.79 -15.56
C SER A 313 2.09 -27.97 -14.48
N LEU A 314 3.24 -28.48 -14.05
CA LEU A 314 4.17 -27.77 -13.19
C LEU A 314 5.35 -27.27 -14.01
N ILE A 315 5.53 -25.96 -14.03
CA ILE A 315 6.63 -25.26 -14.69
C ILE A 315 7.65 -24.89 -13.63
N THR A 316 8.81 -25.53 -13.67
CA THR A 316 9.89 -25.32 -12.71
C THR A 316 10.95 -24.41 -13.31
N LEU A 317 11.20 -23.26 -12.67
CA LEU A 317 12.18 -22.28 -13.12
C LEU A 317 13.49 -22.46 -12.34
N ASN A 318 14.58 -22.72 -13.05
CA ASN A 318 15.90 -22.87 -12.45
C ASN A 318 16.47 -21.50 -12.09
N MET A 319 16.29 -21.09 -10.85
CA MET A 319 16.74 -19.80 -10.35
C MET A 319 18.27 -19.68 -10.33
N ASN A 320 19.02 -20.80 -10.34
CA ASN A 320 20.48 -20.78 -10.45
C ASN A 320 20.99 -20.54 -11.88
N HIS A 321 20.11 -20.58 -12.89
CA HIS A 321 20.49 -20.32 -14.27
C HIS A 321 20.83 -18.84 -14.49
N ALA A 322 21.90 -18.56 -15.25
CA ALA A 322 22.43 -17.20 -15.45
C ALA A 322 21.41 -16.21 -16.03
N PHE A 323 20.44 -16.70 -16.79
CA PHE A 323 19.33 -15.89 -17.30
C PHE A 323 18.47 -15.33 -16.16
N PHE A 324 18.03 -16.18 -15.23
CA PHE A 324 17.12 -15.78 -14.17
C PHE A 324 17.76 -14.86 -13.14
N GLN A 325 19.03 -15.09 -12.82
CA GLN A 325 19.83 -14.18 -12.00
C GLN A 325 19.79 -12.76 -12.60
N LYS A 326 20.16 -12.62 -13.89
CA LYS A 326 20.14 -11.30 -14.57
C LYS A 326 18.73 -10.72 -14.71
N PHE A 327 17.74 -11.53 -15.05
CA PHE A 327 16.36 -11.08 -15.25
C PHE A 327 15.80 -10.51 -13.95
N PHE A 328 15.87 -11.26 -12.85
CA PHE A 328 15.32 -10.82 -11.57
C PHE A 328 16.15 -9.72 -10.91
N ASP A 329 17.46 -9.63 -11.17
CA ASP A 329 18.26 -8.47 -10.77
C ASP A 329 17.71 -7.18 -11.41
N ILE A 330 17.42 -7.21 -12.72
CA ILE A 330 16.84 -6.05 -13.43
C ILE A 330 15.45 -5.73 -12.87
N ILE A 331 14.56 -6.72 -12.76
CA ILE A 331 13.20 -6.52 -12.22
C ILE A 331 13.25 -5.96 -10.80
N THR A 332 14.13 -6.47 -9.95
CA THR A 332 14.30 -6.00 -8.57
C THR A 332 14.80 -4.56 -8.55
N ASN A 333 15.80 -4.22 -9.36
CA ASN A 333 16.30 -2.85 -9.46
C ASN A 333 15.25 -1.85 -9.96
N LEU A 334 14.37 -2.27 -10.88
CA LEU A 334 13.26 -1.44 -11.34
C LEU A 334 12.21 -1.25 -10.24
N LYS A 335 11.86 -2.30 -9.49
CA LYS A 335 10.92 -2.24 -8.35
C LYS A 335 11.46 -1.39 -7.19
N LEU A 336 12.76 -1.38 -6.97
CA LEU A 336 13.41 -0.61 -5.90
C LEU A 336 13.56 0.89 -6.23
N ASN A 337 13.22 1.32 -7.46
CA ASN A 337 13.33 2.73 -7.82
C ASN A 337 12.17 3.54 -7.18
N PRO A 338 12.41 4.30 -6.09
CA PRO A 338 11.33 4.82 -5.24
C PRO A 338 10.62 6.04 -5.81
N LYS A 339 10.92 6.44 -7.06
CA LYS A 339 10.51 7.71 -7.66
C LYS A 339 9.47 7.58 -8.78
N ASP A 340 9.05 6.37 -9.17
CA ASP A 340 8.18 6.19 -10.32
C ASP A 340 7.27 4.97 -10.20
N ASP A 341 6.04 5.21 -9.74
CA ASP A 341 5.01 4.16 -9.59
C ASP A 341 4.69 3.48 -10.94
N LYS A 342 4.90 4.17 -12.09
CA LYS A 342 4.72 3.58 -13.43
C LYS A 342 5.82 2.57 -13.76
N LEU A 343 7.03 2.76 -13.24
CA LEU A 343 8.12 1.80 -13.42
C LEU A 343 7.85 0.52 -12.62
N GLU A 344 7.29 0.63 -11.42
CA GLU A 344 6.87 -0.55 -10.63
C GLU A 344 5.77 -1.34 -11.37
N GLU A 345 4.74 -0.65 -11.86
CA GLU A 345 3.65 -1.25 -12.64
C GLU A 345 4.15 -1.91 -13.92
N SER A 346 4.98 -1.21 -14.70
CA SER A 346 5.59 -1.75 -15.92
C SER A 346 6.44 -2.99 -15.60
N SER A 347 7.17 -2.99 -14.48
CA SER A 347 7.99 -4.13 -14.06
C SER A 347 7.13 -5.35 -13.75
N LYS A 348 5.98 -5.14 -13.12
CA LYS A 348 5.00 -6.21 -12.85
C LYS A 348 4.43 -6.76 -14.15
N GLN A 349 4.04 -5.89 -15.09
CA GLN A 349 3.54 -6.30 -16.41
C GLN A 349 4.59 -7.10 -17.20
N ILE A 350 5.87 -6.69 -17.17
CA ILE A 350 6.98 -7.43 -17.80
C ILE A 350 7.09 -8.83 -17.18
N GLU A 351 7.02 -8.95 -15.86
CA GLU A 351 7.05 -10.25 -15.17
C GLU A 351 5.88 -11.14 -15.61
N THR A 352 4.67 -10.59 -15.65
CA THR A 352 3.46 -11.31 -16.11
C THR A 352 3.59 -11.80 -17.55
N ILE A 353 3.97 -10.93 -18.48
CA ILE A 353 4.19 -11.28 -19.90
C ILE A 353 5.24 -12.40 -20.02
N PHE A 354 6.31 -12.31 -19.22
CA PHE A 354 7.36 -13.31 -19.21
C PHE A 354 6.86 -14.69 -18.74
N TYR A 355 6.03 -14.76 -17.69
CA TYR A 355 5.39 -16.03 -17.29
C TYR A 355 4.40 -16.54 -18.34
N LEU A 356 3.64 -15.66 -18.98
CA LEU A 356 2.71 -16.06 -20.06
C LEU A 356 3.44 -16.67 -21.25
N LEU A 357 4.61 -16.15 -21.61
CA LEU A 357 5.45 -16.74 -22.65
C LEU A 357 5.76 -18.21 -22.37
N MET A 358 6.16 -18.51 -21.13
CA MET A 358 6.47 -19.87 -20.67
C MET A 358 5.23 -20.75 -20.52
N GLY A 359 4.12 -20.20 -20.00
CA GLY A 359 2.85 -20.90 -19.87
C GLY A 359 2.24 -21.30 -21.21
N SER A 360 2.30 -20.42 -22.21
CA SER A 360 1.88 -20.72 -23.58
C SER A 360 2.76 -21.79 -24.23
N PHE A 361 4.08 -21.77 -23.98
CA PHE A 361 4.97 -22.84 -24.43
C PHE A 361 4.60 -24.18 -23.79
N ALA A 362 4.33 -24.19 -22.47
CA ALA A 362 3.94 -25.39 -21.75
C ALA A 362 2.64 -26.00 -22.28
N LYS A 363 1.64 -25.16 -22.59
CA LYS A 363 0.38 -25.58 -23.21
C LYS A 363 0.62 -26.19 -24.60
N ALA A 364 1.44 -25.55 -25.43
CA ALA A 364 1.76 -26.03 -26.76
C ALA A 364 2.51 -27.37 -26.75
N GLN A 365 3.48 -27.52 -25.84
CA GLN A 365 4.22 -28.78 -25.66
C GLN A 365 3.31 -29.92 -25.20
N ARG A 366 2.32 -29.64 -24.35
CA ARG A 366 1.38 -30.64 -23.83
C ARG A 366 0.46 -31.25 -24.89
N GLU A 367 0.23 -30.58 -26.01
CA GLU A 367 -0.62 -31.11 -27.09
C GLU A 367 0.01 -32.28 -27.85
N PHE A 368 1.31 -32.52 -27.65
CA PHE A 368 2.00 -33.63 -28.28
C PHE A 368 1.86 -34.90 -27.45
N ASN A 369 1.36 -35.96 -28.09
CA ASN A 369 1.37 -37.28 -27.51
C ASN A 369 2.82 -37.84 -27.55
N PRO A 370 3.43 -38.20 -26.40
CA PRO A 370 4.78 -38.75 -26.34
C PRO A 370 4.99 -40.02 -27.19
N ASP A 371 3.93 -40.80 -27.42
CA ASP A 371 3.99 -42.06 -28.16
C ASP A 371 3.81 -41.88 -29.68
N GLN A 372 3.50 -40.65 -30.13
CA GLN A 372 3.27 -40.38 -31.54
C GLN A 372 4.59 -40.20 -32.31
N THR A 373 4.78 -40.97 -33.38
CA THR A 373 5.91 -40.79 -34.31
C THR A 373 5.60 -39.71 -35.34
N GLN A 374 6.53 -38.78 -35.54
CA GLN A 374 6.51 -37.77 -36.61
C GLN A 374 7.94 -37.32 -36.95
N THR A 375 8.12 -36.63 -38.07
CA THR A 375 9.43 -36.08 -38.40
C THR A 375 9.81 -34.96 -37.43
N ALA A 376 11.11 -34.75 -37.21
CA ALA A 376 11.57 -33.65 -36.35
C ALA A 376 11.13 -32.28 -36.88
N GLN A 377 11.07 -32.13 -38.21
CA GLN A 377 10.59 -30.92 -38.85
C GLN A 377 9.10 -30.69 -38.55
N ASP A 378 8.24 -31.70 -38.74
CA ASP A 378 6.82 -31.60 -38.45
C ASP A 378 6.56 -31.28 -36.97
N PHE A 379 7.34 -31.87 -36.05
CA PHE A 379 7.24 -31.57 -34.63
C PHE A 379 7.53 -30.10 -34.35
N ILE A 380 8.66 -29.57 -34.85
CA ILE A 380 9.06 -28.18 -34.63
C ILE A 380 8.02 -27.22 -35.23
N GLU A 381 7.58 -27.46 -36.46
CA GLU A 381 6.59 -26.61 -37.13
C GLU A 381 5.25 -26.58 -36.38
N LYS A 382 4.77 -27.75 -35.93
CA LYS A 382 3.55 -27.84 -35.12
C LYS A 382 3.73 -27.16 -33.76
N LEU A 383 4.87 -27.37 -33.10
CA LEU A 383 5.13 -26.79 -31.77
C LEU A 383 5.15 -25.27 -31.85
N MET A 384 5.87 -24.72 -32.83
CA MET A 384 5.92 -23.28 -33.06
C MET A 384 4.55 -22.71 -33.39
N ARG A 385 3.77 -23.37 -34.26
CA ARG A 385 2.41 -22.92 -34.60
C ARG A 385 1.48 -22.92 -33.37
N ASN A 386 1.50 -23.99 -32.59
CA ASN A 386 0.66 -24.11 -31.40
C ASN A 386 1.09 -23.10 -30.32
N TRP A 387 2.40 -22.89 -30.16
CA TRP A 387 2.90 -21.87 -29.24
C TRP A 387 2.50 -20.47 -29.65
N THR A 388 2.62 -20.11 -30.93
CA THR A 388 2.16 -18.82 -31.45
C THR A 388 0.68 -18.61 -31.15
N TYR A 389 -0.16 -19.59 -31.45
CA TYR A 389 -1.60 -19.50 -31.19
C TYR A 389 -1.92 -19.28 -29.69
N GLU A 390 -1.31 -20.06 -28.80
CA GLU A 390 -1.54 -19.92 -27.36
C GLU A 390 -0.95 -18.63 -26.80
N LEU A 391 0.15 -18.13 -27.38
CA LEU A 391 0.74 -16.86 -26.97
C LEU A 391 -0.13 -15.67 -27.36
N GLU A 392 -0.63 -15.63 -28.60
CA GLU A 392 -1.57 -14.60 -29.06
C GLU A 392 -2.84 -14.57 -28.20
N ARG A 393 -3.43 -15.75 -27.97
CA ARG A 393 -4.63 -15.90 -27.14
C ARG A 393 -4.46 -15.38 -25.72
N ASN A 394 -3.31 -15.65 -25.10
CA ASN A 394 -3.02 -15.19 -23.73
C ASN A 394 -2.62 -13.71 -23.68
N ALA A 395 -1.90 -13.20 -24.68
CA ALA A 395 -1.51 -11.80 -24.77
C ALA A 395 -2.72 -10.87 -24.93
N ASP A 396 -3.72 -11.27 -25.74
CA ASP A 396 -4.97 -10.52 -25.91
C ASP A 396 -5.81 -10.37 -24.63
N SER A 397 -5.51 -11.18 -23.62
CA SER A 397 -6.19 -11.11 -22.31
C SER A 397 -5.58 -10.06 -21.39
N ILE A 398 -4.37 -9.57 -21.68
CA ILE A 398 -3.69 -8.53 -20.89
C ILE A 398 -4.32 -7.16 -21.15
N SER A 399 -4.80 -6.91 -22.38
CA SER A 399 -5.32 -5.61 -22.83
C SER A 399 -6.80 -5.35 -22.49
N LYS A 400 -7.49 -6.34 -21.91
CA LYS A 400 -8.94 -6.29 -21.64
C LYS A 400 -9.31 -6.04 -20.18
N ASP A 401 -8.31 -5.98 -19.29
CA ASP A 401 -8.49 -5.74 -17.86
C ASP A 401 -8.09 -4.31 -17.43
N ASP A 402 -7.88 -3.39 -18.39
CA ASP A 402 -7.73 -1.93 -18.19
C ASP A 402 -9.06 -1.16 -18.33
#